data_AF-A0A6J1EJB7-F1
#
_entry.id   AF-A0A6J1EJB7-F1
#
_cell.length_a   1.000
_cell.length_b   1.000
_cell.length_c   1.000
_cell.angle_alpha   90.00
_cell.angle_beta   90.00
_cell.angle_gamma   90.00
#
_symmetry.space_group_name_H-M   'P 1'
#
loop_
_entity.id
_entity.type
_entity.pdbx_description
1 polymer ?
#
loop_
_entity_poly.entity_id
_entity_poly.type
_entity_poly.pdbx_seq_one_letter_code
_entity_poly.pdbx_strand_id
1 'polypeptide(L)'
;MDASAMNSRNSHQIINKVNEQLSKFKDSQATSSLLCHRLGALQVLYDYVDKLLLLPHSQQALAQGSDKEVLDDLLEGSLELLDLCDTAKNGLLQTMECTRELESILRRRRGDVCSSSSLQKSRKLIKKTIHKALKGMEGKHFYKDHGSSTIVNLIKEVEAMTYHSIEFLLFFIAGTKLISKWSCWASFSKLVQPKRVACISEETSISVIERLDLILSSISNHQTEVEDMQNLVRECGASIKEVEEELEGLYRFIIKTRVSLLNIFNY
;
A
#
# COMPACT_ATOMS: atom_id res chain seq x y z
N MET A 1 -13.06 16.47 -39.62
CA MET A 1 -13.31 15.74 -38.35
C MET A 1 -12.90 16.66 -37.23
N ASP A 2 -13.83 16.95 -36.34
CA ASP A 2 -13.73 18.07 -35.39
C ASP A 2 -12.75 17.74 -34.24
N ALA A 3 -11.89 18.68 -33.87
CA ALA A 3 -10.87 18.48 -32.83
C ALA A 3 -11.53 18.17 -31.46
N SER A 4 -12.72 18.72 -31.22
CA SER A 4 -13.52 18.46 -30.03
C SER A 4 -14.01 16.99 -29.96
N ALA A 5 -14.38 16.40 -31.11
CA ALA A 5 -14.81 15.01 -31.19
C ALA A 5 -13.66 14.01 -31.01
N MET A 6 -12.45 14.33 -31.49
CA MET A 6 -11.24 13.54 -31.21
C MET A 6 -10.85 13.60 -29.73
N ASN A 7 -11.00 14.76 -29.08
CA ASN A 7 -10.63 14.94 -27.67
C ASN A 7 -11.58 14.21 -26.71
N SER A 8 -12.89 14.20 -27.01
CA SER A 8 -13.89 13.43 -26.25
C SER A 8 -13.68 11.91 -26.38
N ARG A 9 -13.37 11.42 -27.59
CA ARG A 9 -13.13 9.98 -27.85
C ARG A 9 -11.89 9.46 -27.11
N ASN A 10 -10.83 10.25 -27.05
CA ASN A 10 -9.61 9.91 -26.31
C ASN A 10 -9.85 9.91 -24.78
N SER A 11 -10.65 10.85 -24.28
CA SER A 11 -11.03 10.91 -22.86
C SER A 11 -11.80 9.67 -22.42
N HIS A 12 -12.81 9.26 -23.20
CA HIS A 12 -13.55 8.02 -22.93
C HIS A 12 -12.68 6.77 -22.96
N GLN A 13 -11.69 6.70 -23.87
CA GLN A 13 -10.76 5.57 -23.91
C GLN A 13 -9.88 5.48 -22.66
N ILE A 14 -9.42 6.62 -22.12
CA ILE A 14 -8.59 6.64 -20.91
C ILE A 14 -9.43 6.29 -19.68
N ILE A 15 -10.64 6.85 -19.53
CA ILE A 15 -11.56 6.51 -18.44
C ILE A 15 -11.85 5.00 -18.42
N ASN A 16 -12.12 4.41 -19.58
CA ASN A 16 -12.35 2.97 -19.70
C ASN A 16 -11.12 2.15 -19.27
N LYS A 17 -9.91 2.59 -19.63
CA LYS A 17 -8.67 1.93 -19.19
C LYS A 17 -8.46 2.02 -17.68
N VAL A 18 -8.75 3.17 -17.06
CA VAL A 18 -8.67 3.31 -15.59
C VAL A 18 -9.65 2.34 -14.93
N ASN A 19 -10.91 2.31 -15.38
CA ASN A 19 -11.93 1.39 -14.86
C ASN A 19 -11.55 -0.09 -15.06
N GLU A 20 -10.95 -0.45 -16.20
CA GLU A 20 -10.48 -1.80 -16.47
C GLU A 20 -9.37 -2.23 -15.49
N GLN A 21 -8.36 -1.38 -15.29
CA GLN A 21 -7.28 -1.65 -14.33
C GLN A 21 -7.80 -1.70 -12.90
N LEU A 22 -8.77 -0.85 -12.58
CA LEU A 22 -9.43 -0.81 -11.29
C LEU A 22 -10.20 -2.11 -11.00
N SER A 23 -10.91 -2.66 -11.99
CA SER A 23 -11.54 -3.98 -11.88
C SER A 23 -10.50 -5.09 -11.68
N LYS A 24 -9.44 -5.11 -12.51
CA LYS A 24 -8.37 -6.11 -12.39
C LYS A 24 -7.70 -6.10 -11.02
N PHE A 25 -7.47 -4.92 -10.46
CA PHE A 25 -6.90 -4.78 -9.12
C PHE A 25 -7.81 -5.37 -8.04
N LYS A 26 -9.13 -5.16 -8.15
CA LYS A 26 -10.12 -5.72 -7.22
C LYS A 26 -10.17 -7.25 -7.30
N ASP A 27 -10.02 -7.80 -8.50
CA ASP A 27 -10.09 -9.25 -8.74
C ASP A 27 -8.82 -10.01 -8.29
N SER A 28 -7.67 -9.33 -8.19
CA SER A 28 -6.34 -9.95 -7.98
C SER A 28 -5.97 -10.23 -6.51
N GLN A 29 -6.92 -10.64 -5.67
CA GLN A 29 -6.82 -10.50 -4.21
C GLN A 29 -6.56 -11.82 -3.45
N ALA A 30 -5.41 -12.50 -3.64
CA ALA A 30 -4.97 -13.59 -2.75
C ALA A 30 -3.43 -13.85 -2.78
N THR A 31 -2.78 -13.93 -1.59
CA THR A 31 -1.39 -14.37 -1.22
C THR A 31 -0.25 -13.33 -1.18
N SER A 32 0.83 -13.53 -0.40
CA SER A 32 1.86 -12.54 -0.01
C SER A 32 2.79 -11.99 -1.12
N SER A 33 2.91 -12.68 -2.26
CA SER A 33 3.36 -12.08 -3.53
C SER A 33 2.45 -10.93 -3.99
N LEU A 34 1.31 -10.72 -3.30
CA LEU A 34 0.44 -9.56 -3.39
C LEU A 34 1.16 -8.25 -3.14
N LEU A 35 2.10 -8.14 -2.21
CA LEU A 35 2.49 -6.79 -1.77
C LEU A 35 3.14 -6.01 -2.90
N CYS A 36 4.23 -6.54 -3.44
CA CYS A 36 4.91 -5.95 -4.60
C CYS A 36 3.96 -5.88 -5.80
N HIS A 37 3.20 -6.94 -6.08
CA HIS A 37 2.24 -6.95 -7.19
C HIS A 37 1.14 -5.87 -7.03
N ARG A 38 0.60 -5.66 -5.83
CA ARG A 38 -0.42 -4.65 -5.56
C ARG A 38 0.18 -3.25 -5.64
N LEU A 39 1.34 -3.02 -5.05
CA LEU A 39 2.00 -1.72 -5.15
C LEU A 39 2.32 -1.41 -6.63
N GLY A 40 2.86 -2.37 -7.38
CA GLY A 40 3.10 -2.23 -8.82
C GLY A 40 1.82 -2.03 -9.63
N ALA A 41 0.74 -2.74 -9.32
CA ALA A 41 -0.56 -2.55 -9.98
C ALA A 41 -1.16 -1.16 -9.68
N LEU A 42 -0.97 -0.63 -8.47
CA LEU A 42 -1.32 0.77 -8.16
C LEU A 42 -0.49 1.74 -8.99
N GLN A 43 0.81 1.52 -9.14
CA GLN A 43 1.64 2.39 -9.99
C GLN A 43 1.10 2.44 -11.43
N VAL A 44 0.72 1.30 -12.00
CA VAL A 44 0.08 1.25 -13.33
C VAL A 44 -1.24 2.01 -13.34
N LEU A 45 -2.05 1.92 -12.27
CA LEU A 45 -3.30 2.65 -12.15
C LEU A 45 -3.06 4.17 -12.08
N TYR A 46 -2.09 4.61 -11.29
CA TYR A 46 -1.67 6.01 -11.19
C TYR A 46 -1.14 6.55 -12.51
N ASP A 47 -0.42 5.75 -13.31
CA ASP A 47 -0.01 6.13 -14.66
C ASP A 47 -1.20 6.49 -15.57
N TYR A 48 -2.33 5.79 -15.42
CA TYR A 48 -3.56 6.13 -16.15
C TYR A 48 -4.30 7.32 -15.55
N VAL A 49 -4.28 7.48 -14.22
CA VAL A 49 -4.82 8.68 -13.55
C VAL A 49 -4.07 9.92 -13.98
N ASP A 50 -2.74 9.89 -14.03
CA ASP A 50 -1.93 11.01 -14.49
C ASP A 50 -2.28 11.38 -15.94
N LYS A 51 -2.41 10.38 -16.83
CA LYS A 51 -2.86 10.61 -18.21
C LYS A 51 -4.26 11.19 -18.27
N LEU A 52 -5.17 10.77 -17.38
CA LEU A 52 -6.52 11.30 -17.26
C LEU A 52 -6.49 12.77 -16.84
N LEU A 53 -5.66 13.14 -15.86
CA LEU A 53 -5.52 14.51 -15.34
C LEU A 53 -4.87 15.48 -16.34
N LEU A 54 -4.09 14.97 -17.31
CA LEU A 54 -3.51 15.78 -18.38
C LEU A 54 -4.51 16.14 -19.50
N LEU A 55 -5.69 15.53 -19.53
CA LEU A 55 -6.68 15.80 -20.58
C LEU A 55 -7.43 17.11 -20.33
N PRO A 56 -7.56 18.01 -21.32
CA PRO A 56 -8.26 19.28 -21.15
C PRO A 56 -9.70 19.13 -20.64
N HIS A 57 -10.41 18.10 -21.12
CA HIS A 57 -11.78 17.83 -20.66
C HIS A 57 -11.84 17.43 -19.19
N SER A 58 -10.88 16.63 -18.71
CA SER A 58 -10.79 16.26 -17.30
C SER A 58 -10.47 17.47 -16.42
N GLN A 59 -9.54 18.31 -16.87
CA GLN A 59 -9.16 19.53 -16.17
C GLN A 59 -10.36 20.49 -16.09
N GLN A 60 -11.09 20.66 -17.19
CA GLN A 60 -12.30 21.47 -17.21
C GLN A 60 -13.39 20.90 -16.29
N ALA A 61 -13.61 19.58 -16.31
CA ALA A 61 -14.60 18.93 -15.45
C ALA A 61 -14.25 19.05 -13.96
N LEU A 62 -12.96 19.01 -13.63
CA LEU A 62 -12.45 19.22 -12.28
C LEU A 62 -12.56 20.70 -11.85
N ALA A 63 -12.16 21.64 -12.72
CA ALA A 63 -12.20 23.07 -12.42
C ALA A 63 -13.62 23.65 -12.37
N GLN A 64 -14.54 23.20 -13.24
CA GLN A 64 -15.91 23.72 -13.32
C GLN A 64 -16.91 22.93 -12.45
N GLY A 65 -16.60 21.67 -12.14
CA GLY A 65 -17.53 20.74 -11.48
C GLY A 65 -17.19 20.38 -10.04
N SER A 66 -16.08 20.90 -9.48
CA SER A 66 -15.67 20.60 -8.10
C SER A 66 -15.69 21.89 -7.28
N ASP A 67 -16.51 21.91 -6.22
CA ASP A 67 -16.43 22.96 -5.21
C ASP A 67 -15.06 22.89 -4.51
N LYS A 68 -14.60 23.99 -3.92
CA LYS A 68 -13.33 24.09 -3.21
C LYS A 68 -13.18 22.97 -2.15
N GLU A 69 -14.29 22.58 -1.53
CA GLU A 69 -14.34 21.47 -0.56
C GLU A 69 -13.89 20.13 -1.17
N VAL A 70 -14.26 19.82 -2.40
CA VAL A 70 -13.88 18.56 -3.06
C VAL A 70 -12.38 18.53 -3.35
N LEU A 71 -11.81 19.66 -3.76
CA LEU A 71 -10.37 19.79 -3.94
C LEU A 71 -9.63 19.63 -2.61
N ASP A 72 -10.06 20.36 -1.58
CA ASP A 72 -9.44 20.31 -0.26
C ASP A 72 -9.49 18.88 0.29
N ASP A 73 -10.60 18.16 0.10
CA ASP A 73 -10.73 16.75 0.47
C ASP A 73 -9.75 15.83 -0.31
N LEU A 74 -9.59 16.00 -1.64
CA LEU A 74 -8.64 15.21 -2.44
C LEU A 74 -7.17 15.51 -2.07
N LEU A 75 -6.86 16.78 -1.79
CA LEU A 75 -5.53 17.17 -1.36
C LEU A 75 -5.27 16.63 0.04
N GLU A 76 -6.19 16.75 0.98
CA GLU A 76 -6.02 16.19 2.31
C GLU A 76 -5.81 14.68 2.24
N GLY A 77 -6.64 13.96 1.48
CA GLY A 77 -6.49 12.53 1.24
C GLY A 77 -5.12 12.13 0.69
N SER A 78 -4.63 12.85 -0.34
CA SER A 78 -3.28 12.59 -0.88
C SER A 78 -2.15 12.87 0.14
N LEU A 79 -2.32 13.86 1.03
CA LEU A 79 -1.33 14.16 2.07
C LEU A 79 -1.32 13.05 3.12
N GLU A 80 -2.50 12.59 3.55
CA GLU A 80 -2.60 11.47 4.49
C GLU A 80 -1.96 10.18 3.93
N LEU A 81 -2.13 9.90 2.64
CA LEU A 81 -1.46 8.76 2.00
C LEU A 81 0.06 8.88 2.02
N LEU A 82 0.61 10.10 1.84
CA LEU A 82 2.05 10.34 1.93
C LEU A 82 2.57 10.12 3.35
N ASP A 83 1.87 10.63 4.37
CA ASP A 83 2.24 10.42 5.79
C ASP A 83 2.25 8.93 6.17
N LEU A 84 1.29 8.16 5.65
CA LEU A 84 1.23 6.71 5.83
C LEU A 84 2.37 5.99 5.09
N CYS A 85 2.70 6.42 3.87
CA CYS A 85 3.85 5.91 3.13
C CYS A 85 5.16 6.20 3.89
N ASP A 86 5.33 7.38 4.47
CA ASP A 86 6.50 7.73 5.27
C ASP A 86 6.60 6.86 6.53
N THR A 87 5.46 6.58 7.17
CA THR A 87 5.40 5.63 8.28
C THR A 87 5.84 4.23 7.84
N ALA A 88 5.33 3.74 6.71
CA ALA A 88 5.68 2.43 6.18
C ALA A 88 7.17 2.36 5.78
N LYS A 89 7.69 3.39 5.10
CA LYS A 89 9.10 3.51 4.70
C LYS A 89 10.02 3.46 5.91
N ASN A 90 9.72 4.25 6.95
CA ASN A 90 10.49 4.23 8.20
C ASN A 90 10.45 2.85 8.87
N GLY A 91 9.30 2.17 8.85
CA GLY A 91 9.16 0.81 9.36
C GLY A 91 9.98 -0.23 8.59
N LEU A 92 10.00 -0.15 7.26
CA LEU A 92 10.80 -1.01 6.38
C LEU A 92 12.30 -0.78 6.61
N LEU A 93 12.75 0.48 6.65
CA LEU A 93 14.15 0.85 6.90
C LEU A 93 14.67 0.29 8.22
N GLN A 94 13.93 0.49 9.32
CA GLN A 94 14.33 -0.04 10.63
C GLN A 94 14.27 -1.57 10.68
N THR A 95 13.33 -2.19 9.96
CA THR A 95 13.27 -3.65 9.87
C THR A 95 14.43 -4.20 9.06
N MET A 96 14.84 -3.52 7.97
CA MET A 96 16.04 -3.85 7.19
C MET A 96 17.33 -3.73 8.02
N GLU A 97 17.43 -2.70 8.85
CA GLU A 97 18.55 -2.55 9.80
C GLU A 97 18.60 -3.74 10.77
N CYS A 98 17.46 -4.13 11.33
CA CYS A 98 17.37 -5.33 12.17
C CYS A 98 17.80 -6.60 11.42
N THR A 99 17.40 -6.77 10.15
CA THR A 99 17.80 -7.90 9.30
C THR A 99 19.32 -7.95 9.11
N ARG A 100 19.96 -6.81 8.80
CA ARG A 100 21.41 -6.72 8.57
C ARG A 100 22.22 -7.02 9.84
N GLU A 101 21.77 -6.49 10.97
CA GLU A 101 22.39 -6.80 12.26
C GLU A 101 22.24 -8.28 12.62
N LEU A 102 21.06 -8.85 12.38
CA LEU A 102 20.79 -10.27 12.60
C LEU A 102 21.68 -11.18 11.74
N GLU A 103 21.84 -10.85 10.45
CA GLU A 103 22.76 -11.55 9.55
C GLU A 103 24.21 -11.49 10.07
N SER A 104 24.63 -10.32 10.56
CA SER A 104 25.96 -10.12 11.16
C SER A 104 26.16 -10.99 12.41
N ILE A 105 25.16 -11.09 13.30
CA ILE A 105 25.19 -11.95 14.50
C ILE A 105 25.33 -13.42 14.08
N LEU A 106 24.50 -13.89 13.15
CA LEU A 106 24.52 -15.26 12.65
C LEU A 106 25.85 -15.60 11.98
N ARG A 107 26.46 -14.67 11.23
CA ARG A 107 27.77 -14.86 10.59
C ARG A 107 28.91 -14.99 11.61
N ARG A 108 28.86 -14.24 12.70
CA ARG A 108 29.90 -14.24 13.74
C ARG A 108 29.87 -15.49 14.64
N ARG A 109 28.87 -16.38 14.49
CA ARG A 109 28.63 -17.56 15.35
C ARG A 109 28.68 -17.26 16.86
N ARG A 110 28.44 -16.01 17.25
CA ARG A 110 28.51 -15.55 18.64
C ARG A 110 27.07 -15.36 19.11
N GLY A 111 26.64 -16.17 20.10
CA GLY A 111 25.37 -15.99 20.80
C GLY A 111 25.40 -14.78 21.71
N ASP A 112 25.62 -13.59 21.13
CA ASP A 112 25.64 -12.34 21.89
C ASP A 112 24.21 -11.94 22.26
N VAL A 113 23.78 -12.39 23.44
CA VAL A 113 22.46 -12.14 24.02
C VAL A 113 22.16 -10.65 24.15
N CYS A 114 23.21 -9.82 24.29
CA CYS A 114 23.04 -8.38 24.43
C CYS A 114 22.46 -7.77 23.14
N SER A 115 23.01 -8.16 21.97
CA SER A 115 22.58 -7.65 20.66
C SER A 115 21.22 -8.18 20.22
N SER A 116 20.83 -9.42 20.57
CA SER A 116 19.48 -9.92 20.24
C SER A 116 18.39 -9.20 21.04
N SER A 117 18.68 -8.82 22.29
CA SER A 117 17.73 -8.09 23.15
C SER A 117 17.45 -6.66 22.66
N SER A 118 18.43 -5.97 22.07
CA SER A 118 18.25 -4.64 21.47
C SER A 118 17.43 -4.73 20.18
N LEU A 119 17.67 -5.75 19.34
CA LEU A 119 16.90 -6.00 18.13
C LEU A 119 15.41 -6.27 18.43
N GLN A 120 15.11 -7.07 19.45
CA GLN A 120 13.73 -7.29 19.89
C GLN A 120 13.06 -6.00 20.38
N LYS A 121 13.78 -5.14 21.10
CA LYS A 121 13.27 -3.84 21.54
C LYS A 121 12.98 -2.94 20.34
N SER A 122 13.88 -2.90 19.35
CA SER A 122 13.69 -2.17 18.10
C SER A 122 12.44 -2.66 17.35
N ARG A 123 12.32 -3.97 17.10
CA ARG A 123 11.11 -4.57 16.49
C ARG A 123 9.83 -4.24 17.26
N LYS A 124 9.84 -4.29 18.59
CA LYS A 124 8.69 -3.90 19.41
C LYS A 124 8.31 -2.43 19.23
N LEU A 125 9.29 -1.53 19.08
CA LEU A 125 9.04 -0.11 18.82
C LEU A 125 8.42 0.11 17.44
N ILE A 126 8.96 -0.55 16.40
CA ILE A 126 8.41 -0.52 15.04
C ILE A 126 6.94 -0.95 15.05
N LYS A 127 6.63 -2.10 15.67
CA LYS A 127 5.26 -2.61 15.80
C LYS A 127 4.33 -1.63 16.51
N LYS A 128 4.80 -0.95 17.56
CA LYS A 128 4.01 0.07 18.30
C LYS A 128 3.70 1.28 17.43
N THR A 129 4.68 1.81 16.71
CA THR A 129 4.50 2.95 15.79
C THR A 129 3.48 2.60 14.70
N ILE A 130 3.61 1.42 14.10
CA ILE A 130 2.67 0.94 13.08
C ILE A 130 1.26 0.75 13.64
N HIS A 131 1.12 0.13 14.81
CA HIS A 131 -0.20 -0.01 15.45
C HIS A 131 -0.84 1.33 15.75
N LYS A 132 -0.06 2.36 16.10
CA LYS A 132 -0.57 3.72 16.30
C LYS A 132 -1.09 4.30 14.99
N ALA A 133 -0.36 4.13 13.89
CA ALA A 133 -0.80 4.56 12.55
C ALA A 133 -2.08 3.82 12.12
N LEU A 134 -2.11 2.49 12.22
CA LEU A 134 -3.29 1.66 11.92
C LEU A 134 -4.52 2.06 12.75
N LYS A 135 -4.35 2.43 14.03
CA LYS A 135 -5.46 2.98 14.83
C LYS A 135 -5.92 4.34 14.35
N GLY A 136 -4.99 5.20 13.93
CA GLY A 136 -5.33 6.49 13.31
C GLY A 136 -6.05 6.33 11.96
N MET A 137 -5.93 5.15 11.34
CA MET A 137 -6.62 4.79 10.11
C MET A 137 -8.08 4.33 10.35
N GLU A 138 -8.43 3.90 11.57
CA GLU A 138 -9.78 3.45 11.92
C GLU A 138 -10.75 4.64 11.98
N GLY A 139 -11.85 4.59 11.22
CA GLY A 139 -12.90 5.62 11.24
C GLY A 139 -12.77 6.75 10.21
N LYS A 140 -11.75 6.73 9.36
CA LYS A 140 -11.66 7.64 8.20
C LYS A 140 -12.59 7.15 7.09
N HIS A 141 -13.70 7.86 6.87
CA HIS A 141 -14.61 7.59 5.76
C HIS A 141 -14.10 8.30 4.50
N PHE A 142 -13.50 7.55 3.57
CA PHE A 142 -13.07 8.02 2.24
C PHE A 142 -14.21 8.38 1.28
N TYR A 143 -15.45 8.22 1.72
CA TYR A 143 -16.64 8.39 0.89
C TYR A 143 -17.57 9.43 1.52
N LYS A 144 -17.16 10.69 1.50
CA LYS A 144 -18.15 11.76 1.39
C LYS A 144 -18.63 11.75 -0.06
N ASP A 145 -19.90 11.34 -0.25
CA ASP A 145 -20.59 11.47 -1.53
C ASP A 145 -21.00 12.94 -1.70
N HIS A 146 -20.26 13.68 -2.53
CA HIS A 146 -20.60 15.06 -2.85
C HIS A 146 -21.46 15.18 -4.11
N GLY A 147 -21.98 14.07 -4.66
CA GLY A 147 -22.62 14.10 -5.99
C GLY A 147 -21.64 14.56 -7.09
N SER A 148 -20.35 14.25 -6.92
CA SER A 148 -19.26 14.77 -7.74
C SER A 148 -19.14 14.12 -9.12
N SER A 149 -18.44 14.81 -10.03
CA SER A 149 -18.10 14.36 -11.38
C SER A 149 -17.50 12.94 -11.40
N THR A 150 -17.75 12.19 -12.48
CA THR A 150 -17.22 10.82 -12.70
C THR A 150 -15.71 10.73 -12.47
N ILE A 151 -14.96 11.79 -12.82
CA ILE A 151 -13.50 11.83 -12.67
C ILE A 151 -13.09 11.92 -11.20
N VAL A 152 -13.80 12.74 -10.41
CA VAL A 152 -13.56 12.86 -8.96
C VAL A 152 -13.80 11.52 -8.28
N ASN A 153 -14.90 10.84 -8.61
CA ASN A 153 -15.23 9.54 -8.03
C ASN A 153 -14.14 8.49 -8.36
N LEU A 154 -13.61 8.53 -9.58
CA LEU A 154 -12.51 7.67 -10.00
C LEU A 154 -11.23 7.92 -9.19
N ILE A 155 -10.86 9.18 -8.99
CA ILE A 155 -9.67 9.55 -8.18
C ILE A 155 -9.86 9.11 -6.73
N LYS A 156 -11.03 9.37 -6.13
CA LYS A 156 -11.35 8.92 -4.76
C LYS A 156 -11.29 7.40 -4.62
N GLU A 157 -11.70 6.67 -5.65
CA GLU A 157 -11.64 5.21 -5.64
C GLU A 157 -10.20 4.69 -5.70
N VAL A 158 -9.35 5.31 -6.53
CA VAL A 158 -7.90 5.01 -6.57
C VAL A 158 -7.23 5.35 -5.24
N GLU A 159 -7.58 6.49 -4.65
CA GLU A 159 -7.10 6.91 -3.32
C GLU A 159 -7.48 5.88 -2.25
N ALA A 160 -8.74 5.44 -2.22
CA ALA A 160 -9.20 4.41 -1.30
C ALA A 160 -8.42 3.10 -1.50
N MET A 161 -8.22 2.63 -2.73
CA MET A 161 -7.45 1.40 -2.98
C MET A 161 -5.99 1.53 -2.54
N THR A 162 -5.43 2.71 -2.69
CA THR A 162 -4.07 3.05 -2.24
C THR A 162 -3.97 3.01 -0.73
N TYR A 163 -4.92 3.63 -0.04
CA TYR A 163 -5.01 3.62 1.42
C TYR A 163 -4.98 2.20 1.99
N HIS A 164 -5.83 1.34 1.45
CA HIS A 164 -5.91 -0.04 1.89
C HIS A 164 -4.69 -0.88 1.54
N SER A 165 -3.97 -0.52 0.47
CA SER A 165 -2.72 -1.20 0.12
C SER A 165 -1.59 -0.81 1.07
N ILE A 166 -1.56 0.46 1.51
CA ILE A 166 -0.67 0.92 2.57
C ILE A 166 -1.06 0.30 3.92
N GLU A 167 -2.35 0.18 4.23
CA GLU A 167 -2.83 -0.53 5.42
C GLU A 167 -2.30 -1.97 5.47
N PHE A 168 -2.44 -2.69 4.35
CA PHE A 168 -1.94 -4.04 4.21
C PHE A 168 -0.41 -4.12 4.35
N LEU A 169 0.31 -3.15 3.77
CA LEU A 169 1.76 -3.03 3.94
C LEU A 169 2.14 -2.78 5.42
N LEU A 170 1.43 -1.93 6.13
CA LEU A 170 1.64 -1.68 7.56
C LEU A 170 1.44 -2.95 8.38
N PHE A 171 0.38 -3.73 8.14
CA PHE A 171 0.19 -5.04 8.77
C PHE A 171 1.33 -6.03 8.46
N PHE A 172 1.86 -6.02 7.24
CA PHE A 172 3.02 -6.83 6.87
C PHE A 172 4.27 -6.45 7.67
N ILE A 173 4.60 -5.16 7.77
CA ILE A 173 5.77 -4.69 8.53
C ILE A 173 5.61 -4.98 10.04
N ALA A 174 4.37 -4.92 10.55
CA ALA A 174 4.07 -5.29 11.93
C ALA A 174 4.23 -6.80 12.20
N GLY A 175 4.30 -7.64 11.16
CA GLY A 175 4.32 -9.10 11.28
C GLY A 175 3.05 -9.60 11.95
N THR A 176 1.89 -9.10 11.52
CA THR A 176 0.58 -9.57 11.99
C THR A 176 -0.09 -10.44 10.94
N LYS A 177 -0.84 -11.47 11.35
CA LYS A 177 -1.64 -12.29 10.43
C LYS A 177 -2.59 -11.40 9.62
N LEU A 178 -2.26 -11.21 8.35
CA LEU A 178 -2.97 -10.37 7.38
C LEU A 178 -4.38 -10.89 7.05
N ILE A 179 -4.67 -12.17 7.35
CA ILE A 179 -5.80 -12.93 6.79
C ILE A 179 -7.13 -12.66 7.52
N SER A 180 -7.14 -12.37 8.83
CA SER A 180 -8.39 -12.30 9.60
C SER A 180 -9.18 -11.01 9.42
N LYS A 181 -8.53 -9.92 8.98
CA LYS A 181 -9.19 -8.61 8.75
C LYS A 181 -9.64 -8.39 7.31
N TRP A 182 -9.08 -9.12 6.35
CA TRP A 182 -9.45 -8.96 4.94
C TRP A 182 -10.84 -9.54 4.61
N SER A 183 -11.29 -10.60 5.30
CA SER A 183 -12.63 -11.19 5.08
C SER A 183 -13.79 -10.17 5.18
N CYS A 184 -13.58 -9.02 5.82
CA CYS A 184 -14.51 -7.89 5.85
C CYS A 184 -14.77 -7.24 4.48
N TRP A 185 -13.89 -7.38 3.48
CA TRP A 185 -14.07 -6.77 2.15
C TRP A 185 -15.09 -7.47 1.27
N ALA A 186 -15.40 -8.75 1.53
CA ALA A 186 -16.54 -9.42 0.89
C ALA A 186 -17.90 -8.75 1.24
N SER A 187 -17.93 -7.84 2.21
CA SER A 187 -19.14 -7.16 2.68
C SER A 187 -19.30 -5.71 2.19
N PHE A 188 -18.29 -5.14 1.50
CA PHE A 188 -18.35 -3.77 0.98
C PHE A 188 -18.88 -3.65 -0.46
N SER A 189 -19.17 -4.77 -1.14
CA SER A 189 -19.88 -4.75 -2.43
C SER A 189 -21.40 -4.73 -2.23
N LYS A 190 -21.97 -3.54 -1.95
CA LYS A 190 -23.42 -3.31 -2.05
C LYS A 190 -23.86 -2.83 -3.42
N LEU A 191 -23.22 -3.32 -4.49
CA LEU A 191 -23.81 -3.30 -5.82
C LEU A 191 -23.42 -4.61 -6.52
N VAL A 192 -24.43 -5.43 -6.81
CA VAL A 192 -24.40 -6.77 -7.40
C VAL A 192 -24.10 -7.93 -6.41
N GLN A 193 -25.20 -8.52 -5.92
CA GLN A 193 -25.41 -9.87 -5.38
C GLN A 193 -24.17 -10.74 -5.08
N PRO A 194 -23.88 -11.09 -3.80
CA PRO A 194 -22.79 -11.97 -3.45
C PRO A 194 -23.19 -13.43 -3.66
N LYS A 195 -22.72 -14.04 -4.76
CA LYS A 195 -22.48 -15.49 -4.73
C LYS A 195 -21.28 -15.70 -3.84
N ARG A 196 -21.51 -16.20 -2.61
CA ARG A 196 -20.46 -16.66 -1.69
C ARG A 196 -19.55 -17.64 -2.43
N VAL A 197 -18.42 -17.16 -2.91
CA VAL A 197 -17.29 -18.01 -3.23
C VAL A 197 -16.51 -18.14 -1.94
N ALA A 198 -16.60 -19.31 -1.32
CA ALA A 198 -15.67 -19.69 -0.28
C ALA A 198 -14.25 -19.62 -0.88
N CYS A 199 -13.46 -18.63 -0.46
CA CYS A 199 -12.05 -18.59 -0.81
C CYS A 199 -11.26 -19.28 0.31
N ILE A 200 -10.90 -20.53 -0.01
CA ILE A 200 -9.93 -21.43 0.62
C ILE A 200 -8.56 -20.70 0.57
N SER A 201 -7.70 -20.69 1.60
CA SER A 201 -7.04 -21.84 2.22
C SER A 201 -6.46 -21.47 3.59
N GLU A 202 -6.62 -22.37 4.55
CA GLU A 202 -5.75 -22.51 5.72
C GLU A 202 -4.34 -22.94 5.28
N GLU A 203 -3.60 -22.06 4.62
CA GLU A 203 -2.15 -22.13 4.64
C GLU A 203 -1.66 -21.00 5.53
N THR A 204 -1.15 -21.41 6.69
CA THR A 204 -0.47 -20.53 7.65
C THR A 204 0.87 -20.13 7.05
N SER A 205 0.87 -19.39 5.94
CA SER A 205 2.06 -18.79 5.36
C SER A 205 2.49 -17.67 6.30
N ILE A 206 3.41 -18.01 7.20
CA ILE A 206 4.07 -17.06 8.09
C ILE A 206 4.74 -16.03 7.18
N SER A 207 4.38 -14.75 7.34
CA SER A 207 4.95 -13.69 6.53
C SER A 207 6.47 -13.66 6.71
N VAL A 208 7.17 -13.15 5.71
CA VAL A 208 8.64 -13.03 5.75
C VAL A 208 9.11 -12.27 7.00
N ILE A 209 8.37 -11.23 7.42
CA ILE A 209 8.65 -10.47 8.65
C ILE A 209 8.36 -11.28 9.93
N GLU A 210 7.28 -12.07 9.96
CA GLU A 210 7.01 -12.96 11.09
C GLU A 210 8.11 -14.02 11.25
N ARG A 211 8.67 -14.51 10.13
CA ARG A 211 9.81 -15.43 10.15
C ARG A 211 11.05 -14.79 10.76
N LEU A 212 11.31 -13.53 10.43
CA LEU A 212 12.38 -12.73 11.05
C LEU A 212 12.16 -12.58 12.57
N ASP A 213 10.92 -12.32 13.01
CA ASP A 213 10.58 -12.22 14.44
C ASP A 213 10.77 -13.56 15.19
N LEU A 214 10.49 -14.70 14.52
CA LEU A 214 10.75 -16.03 15.07
C LEU A 214 12.25 -16.27 15.24
N ILE A 215 13.07 -15.95 14.24
CA ILE A 215 14.54 -16.10 14.32
C ILE A 215 15.11 -15.25 15.47
N LEU A 216 14.66 -13.99 15.59
CA LEU A 216 15.03 -13.12 16.71
C LEU A 216 14.67 -13.72 18.09
N SER A 217 13.55 -14.45 18.16
CA SER A 217 13.12 -15.11 19.38
C SER A 217 13.95 -16.36 19.68
N SER A 218 14.25 -17.18 18.68
CA SER A 218 15.08 -18.39 18.81
C SER A 218 16.51 -18.08 19.27
N ILE A 219 17.13 -17.04 18.70
CA ILE A 219 18.48 -16.60 19.10
C ILE A 219 18.48 -16.11 20.55
N SER A 220 17.44 -15.39 20.96
CA SER A 220 17.30 -14.94 22.36
C SER A 220 17.10 -16.09 23.35
N ASN A 221 16.59 -17.23 22.88
CA ASN A 221 16.31 -18.43 23.69
C ASN A 221 17.39 -19.52 23.54
N HIS A 222 18.51 -19.24 22.86
CA HIS A 222 19.63 -20.17 22.65
C HIS A 222 19.29 -21.49 21.93
N GLN A 223 18.24 -21.53 21.11
CA GLN A 223 17.88 -22.68 20.27
C GLN A 223 18.48 -22.47 18.88
N THR A 224 19.51 -23.23 18.46
CA THR A 224 20.19 -22.92 17.17
C THR A 224 20.58 -24.12 16.31
N GLU A 225 19.90 -24.23 15.16
CA GLU A 225 20.50 -24.64 13.87
C GLU A 225 20.72 -23.35 13.05
N VAL A 226 21.99 -23.03 12.74
CA VAL A 226 22.40 -21.68 12.30
C VAL A 226 22.30 -21.49 10.78
N GLU A 227 22.49 -22.55 10.00
CA GLU A 227 22.61 -22.48 8.54
C GLU A 227 21.27 -22.14 7.87
N ASP A 228 20.17 -22.76 8.32
CA ASP A 228 18.82 -22.46 7.85
C ASP A 228 18.39 -21.03 8.19
N MET A 229 18.77 -20.52 9.37
CA MET A 229 18.43 -19.14 9.78
C MET A 229 19.09 -18.08 8.89
N GLN A 230 20.33 -18.30 8.43
CA GLN A 230 21.02 -17.33 7.57
C GLN A 230 20.34 -17.17 6.21
N ASN A 231 19.93 -18.28 5.59
CA ASN A 231 19.21 -18.26 4.32
C ASN A 231 17.87 -17.51 4.46
N LEU A 232 17.14 -17.77 5.55
CA LEU A 232 15.87 -17.10 5.83
C LEU A 232 16.05 -15.60 6.05
N VAL A 233 17.07 -15.15 6.79
CA VAL A 233 17.36 -13.72 7.00
C VAL A 233 17.70 -13.02 5.68
N ARG A 234 18.43 -13.68 4.78
CA ARG A 234 18.74 -13.14 3.45
C ARG A 234 17.50 -13.00 2.57
N GLU A 235 16.63 -14.00 2.57
CA GLU A 235 15.33 -13.95 1.90
C GLU A 235 14.48 -12.79 2.45
N CYS A 236 14.51 -12.58 3.78
CA CYS A 236 13.86 -11.44 4.41
C CYS A 236 14.39 -10.10 3.89
N GLY A 237 15.72 -9.95 3.84
CA GLY A 237 16.35 -8.74 3.31
C GLY A 237 15.97 -8.47 1.85
N ALA A 238 15.95 -9.50 1.00
CA ALA A 238 15.56 -9.35 -0.40
C ALA A 238 14.09 -8.88 -0.55
N SER A 239 13.16 -9.53 0.16
CA SER A 239 11.74 -9.20 0.11
C SER A 239 11.43 -7.79 0.66
N ILE A 240 12.09 -7.38 1.76
CA ILE A 240 11.91 -6.02 2.30
C ILE A 240 12.36 -4.97 1.28
N LYS A 241 13.49 -5.21 0.60
CA LYS A 241 14.04 -4.28 -0.41
C LYS A 241 13.12 -4.14 -1.61
N GLU A 242 12.56 -5.25 -2.10
CA GLU A 242 11.61 -5.23 -3.21
C GLU A 242 10.35 -4.42 -2.87
N VAL A 243 9.79 -4.63 -1.67
CA VAL A 243 8.63 -3.86 -1.18
C VAL A 243 8.96 -2.37 -0.99
N GLU A 244 10.16 -2.05 -0.50
CA GLU A 244 10.63 -0.66 -0.37
C GLU A 244 10.71 0.05 -1.72
N GLU A 245 11.27 -0.59 -2.75
CA GLU A 245 11.37 -0.04 -4.11
C GLU A 245 10.00 0.26 -4.72
N GLU A 246 9.05 -0.67 -4.57
CA GLU A 246 7.66 -0.50 -5.03
C GLU A 246 6.93 0.62 -4.26
N LEU A 247 7.14 0.74 -2.95
CA LEU A 247 6.57 1.83 -2.14
C LEU A 247 7.12 3.20 -2.59
N GLU A 248 8.42 3.31 -2.89
CA GLU A 248 9.00 4.55 -3.40
C GLU A 248 8.41 4.96 -4.75
N GLY A 249 8.14 3.98 -5.62
CA GLY A 249 7.41 4.20 -6.86
C GLY A 249 6.04 4.81 -6.62
N LEU A 250 5.23 4.16 -5.78
CA LEU A 250 3.91 4.63 -5.40
C LEU A 250 3.94 6.04 -4.77
N TYR A 251 4.89 6.31 -3.88
CA TYR A 251 5.06 7.63 -3.25
C TYR A 251 5.26 8.75 -4.28
N ARG A 252 6.12 8.51 -5.29
CA ARG A 252 6.36 9.47 -6.38
C ARG A 252 5.09 9.74 -7.19
N PHE A 253 4.28 8.71 -7.44
CA PHE A 253 3.02 8.85 -8.16
C PHE A 253 1.99 9.67 -7.36
N ILE A 254 1.86 9.44 -6.05
CA ILE A 254 0.96 10.23 -5.20
C ILE A 254 1.36 11.72 -5.22
N ILE A 255 2.65 12.03 -5.12
CA ILE A 255 3.16 13.42 -5.26
C ILE A 255 2.78 14.01 -6.62
N LYS A 256 3.02 13.26 -7.71
CA LYS A 256 2.74 13.73 -9.07
C LYS A 256 1.25 14.00 -9.29
N THR A 257 0.39 13.12 -8.81
CA THR A 257 -1.07 13.33 -8.82
C THR A 257 -1.46 14.56 -8.01
N ARG A 258 -0.92 14.73 -6.80
CA ARG A 258 -1.16 15.93 -5.96
C ARG A 258 -0.75 17.22 -6.67
N VAL A 259 0.44 17.26 -7.27
CA VAL A 259 0.92 18.42 -8.05
C VAL A 259 -0.01 18.69 -9.24
N SER A 260 -0.47 17.65 -9.92
CA SER A 260 -1.41 17.79 -11.03
C SER A 260 -2.74 18.39 -10.59
N LEU A 261 -3.29 17.94 -9.46
CA LEU A 261 -4.48 18.53 -8.85
C LEU A 261 -4.24 20.01 -8.51
N LEU A 262 -3.17 20.33 -7.79
CA LEU A 262 -2.84 21.74 -7.45
C LEU A 262 -2.72 22.63 -8.69
N ASN A 263 -2.17 22.12 -9.79
CA ASN A 263 -2.07 22.87 -11.04
C ASN A 263 -3.43 23.09 -11.70
N ILE A 264 -4.34 22.11 -11.66
CA ILE A 264 -5.67 22.22 -12.28
C ILE A 264 -6.52 23.28 -11.60
N PHE A 265 -6.36 23.48 -10.29
CA PHE A 265 -7.21 24.37 -9.50
C PHE A 265 -6.60 25.75 -9.19
N ASN A 266 -5.33 25.98 -9.54
CA ASN A 266 -4.68 27.29 -9.40
C ASN A 266 -4.74 28.16 -10.68
N TYR A 267 -5.34 27.68 -11.76
CA TYR A 267 -5.56 28.40 -13.03
C TYR A 267 -7.05 28.50 -13.34
#